data_AF-A0AAU7VUL1-F1
#
_entry.id   AF-A0AAU7VUL1-F1
#
_cell.length_a   1.000
_cell.length_b   1.000
_cell.length_c   1.000
_cell.angle_alpha   90.00
_cell.angle_beta   90.00
_cell.angle_gamma   90.00
#
_symmetry.space_group_name_H-M   'P 1'
#
loop_
_entity.id
_entity.type
_entity.pdbx_description
1 polymer ?
#
loop_
_entity_poly.entity_id
_entity_poly.type
_entity_poly.pdbx_seq_one_letter_code
_entity_poly.pdbx_strand_id
1 'polypeptide(L)'
;MKINDRNLRTTSRLLLALPIAALAFSLAACGGPSRPSEADVAKGLAEFFDSQGMGDQIDADAAECLAEYLVDSDLSNETLTFLANGEDKQKNEADKALTTQIISDNVQECIAD
;
A
#
# COMPACT_ATOMS: atom_id res chain seq x y z
N MET A 1 -3.74 -68.37 31.28
CA MET A 1 -2.74 -68.23 32.34
C MET A 1 -1.46 -67.66 31.73
N LYS A 2 -1.01 -66.53 32.28
CA LYS A 2 0.31 -65.87 32.21
C LYS A 2 1.01 -65.59 30.87
N ILE A 3 1.20 -64.29 30.66
CA ILE A 3 2.11 -63.55 29.77
C ILE A 3 3.57 -63.77 30.19
N ASN A 4 4.50 -63.75 29.22
CA ASN A 4 5.91 -63.24 29.26
C ASN A 4 6.68 -63.86 28.05
N ASP A 5 7.60 -63.22 27.34
CA ASP A 5 8.33 -61.97 27.58
C ASP A 5 8.91 -61.42 26.27
N ARG A 6 9.18 -60.11 26.29
CA ARG A 6 9.62 -59.28 25.15
C ARG A 6 11.12 -59.44 24.89
N ASN A 7 11.53 -59.42 23.62
CA ASN A 7 12.85 -58.92 23.21
C ASN A 7 12.76 -58.31 21.80
N LEU A 8 11.99 -57.23 21.65
CA LEU A 8 12.22 -56.30 20.54
C LEU A 8 13.52 -55.55 20.85
N ARG A 9 14.58 -55.86 20.12
CA ARG A 9 15.78 -55.03 20.09
C ARG A 9 15.42 -53.67 19.52
N THR A 10 15.44 -52.69 20.42
CA THR A 10 15.34 -51.26 20.18
C THR A 10 16.57 -50.80 19.41
N THR A 11 16.49 -50.71 18.08
CA THR A 11 17.45 -49.92 17.29
C THR A 11 16.83 -48.57 16.97
N SER A 12 17.18 -47.62 17.83
CA SER A 12 17.20 -46.17 17.69
C SER A 12 16.39 -45.54 16.55
N ARG A 13 15.32 -44.89 17.00
CA ARG A 13 14.76 -43.69 16.38
C ARG A 13 15.87 -42.66 16.11
N LEU A 14 16.12 -42.36 14.85
CA LEU A 14 16.62 -41.07 14.41
C LEU A 14 15.56 -40.50 13.47
N LEU A 15 14.59 -39.86 14.11
CA LEU A 15 13.57 -39.04 13.46
C LEU A 15 14.30 -37.90 12.76
N LEU A 16 14.25 -37.90 11.43
CA LEU A 16 14.53 -36.74 10.59
C LEU A 16 13.56 -35.62 10.99
N ALA A 17 14.04 -34.69 11.82
CA ALA A 17 13.37 -33.43 12.09
C ALA A 17 13.47 -32.57 10.82
N LEU A 18 12.50 -32.71 9.92
CA LEU A 18 12.25 -31.70 8.89
C LEU A 18 11.60 -30.48 9.58
N PRO A 19 12.22 -29.30 9.55
CA PRO A 19 11.60 -28.10 10.08
C PRO A 19 10.40 -27.76 9.19
N ILE A 20 9.23 -27.71 9.80
CA ILE A 20 8.03 -27.10 9.24
C ILE A 20 8.30 -25.60 9.17
N ALA A 21 8.97 -25.16 8.10
CA ALA A 21 9.14 -23.75 7.80
C ALA A 21 7.89 -23.29 7.04
N ALA A 22 7.04 -22.57 7.77
CA ALA A 22 5.87 -21.89 7.27
C ALA A 22 6.22 -20.95 6.11
N LEU A 23 5.44 -21.02 5.02
CA LEU A 23 5.22 -19.87 4.14
C LEU A 23 3.72 -19.82 3.81
N ALA A 24 2.94 -19.43 4.81
CA ALA A 24 1.63 -18.84 4.59
C ALA A 24 1.84 -17.43 4.01
N PHE A 25 2.07 -17.34 2.69
CA PHE A 25 2.14 -16.07 1.97
C PHE A 25 1.37 -16.23 0.66
N SER A 26 0.04 -16.19 0.74
CA SER A 26 -0.82 -16.11 -0.45
C SER A 26 -2.10 -15.32 -0.16
N LEU A 27 -2.01 -14.27 0.65
CA LEU A 27 -3.08 -13.28 0.77
C LEU A 27 -2.72 -11.91 0.17
N ALA A 28 -1.59 -11.79 -0.52
CA ALA A 28 -1.31 -10.64 -1.37
C ALA A 28 -1.93 -10.83 -2.75
N ALA A 29 -3.25 -11.07 -2.82
CA ALA A 29 -4.01 -11.12 -4.06
C ALA A 29 -5.52 -11.02 -3.80
N CYS A 30 -5.95 -10.14 -2.89
CA CYS A 30 -7.33 -9.67 -2.91
C CYS A 30 -7.40 -8.62 -4.02
N GLY A 31 -7.95 -8.98 -5.18
CA GLY A 31 -7.87 -8.26 -6.46
C GLY A 31 -8.55 -6.89 -6.49
N GLY A 32 -8.01 -5.93 -5.75
CA GLY A 32 -8.24 -4.50 -5.94
C GLY A 32 -7.15 -3.87 -6.83
N PRO A 33 -7.34 -2.61 -7.26
CA PRO A 33 -6.29 -1.87 -7.95
C PRO A 33 -5.00 -1.88 -7.12
N SER A 34 -3.87 -2.06 -7.79
CA SER A 34 -2.55 -1.92 -7.17
C SER A 34 -2.38 -0.46 -6.74
N ARG A 35 -1.70 -0.23 -5.60
CA ARG A 35 -1.42 1.13 -5.15
C ARG A 35 -0.51 1.81 -6.19
N PRO A 36 -0.92 2.95 -6.78
CA PRO A 36 -0.07 3.69 -7.71
C PRO A 36 1.23 4.15 -7.05
N SER A 37 2.25 4.44 -7.87
CA SER A 37 3.49 5.03 -7.37
C SER A 37 3.32 6.52 -7.06
N GLU A 38 4.19 7.08 -6.23
CA GLU A 38 4.26 8.54 -5.99
C GLU A 38 4.39 9.31 -7.29
N ALA A 39 5.24 8.86 -8.21
CA ALA A 39 5.41 9.49 -9.53
C ALA A 39 4.12 9.50 -10.36
N ASP A 40 3.33 8.42 -10.31
CA ASP A 40 2.04 8.37 -11.01
C ASP A 40 1.03 9.34 -10.40
N VAL A 41 0.98 9.43 -9.06
CA VAL A 41 0.08 10.34 -8.34
C VAL A 41 0.51 11.80 -8.54
N ALA A 42 1.81 12.11 -8.48
CA ALA A 42 2.36 13.44 -8.72
C ALA A 42 2.03 13.93 -10.12
N LYS A 43 2.19 13.05 -11.13
CA LYS A 43 1.81 13.35 -12.50
C LYS A 43 0.32 13.69 -12.62
N GLY A 44 -0.55 12.86 -12.05
CA GLY A 44 -1.99 13.10 -12.09
C GLY A 44 -2.42 14.37 -11.35
N LEU A 45 -1.76 14.70 -10.23
CA LEU A 45 -1.94 15.98 -9.53
C LEU A 45 -1.51 17.17 -10.38
N ALA A 46 -0.35 17.11 -11.02
CA ALA A 46 0.13 18.18 -11.89
C ALA A 46 -0.84 18.41 -13.07
N GLU A 47 -1.32 17.32 -13.70
CA GLU A 47 -2.35 17.39 -14.75
C GLU A 47 -3.65 18.00 -14.23
N PHE A 48 -4.08 17.63 -13.02
CA PHE A 48 -5.26 18.19 -12.38
C PHE A 48 -5.10 19.70 -12.12
N PHE A 49 -4.00 20.14 -11.50
CA PHE A 49 -3.76 21.55 -11.23
C PHE A 49 -3.62 22.39 -12.51
N ASP A 50 -2.95 21.86 -13.54
CA ASP A 50 -2.87 22.52 -14.85
C ASP A 50 -4.27 22.69 -15.47
N SER A 51 -5.11 21.65 -15.40
CA SER A 51 -6.51 21.71 -15.90
C SER A 51 -7.37 22.75 -15.17
N GLN A 52 -7.02 23.07 -13.91
CA GLN A 52 -7.69 24.07 -13.09
C GLN A 52 -7.10 25.48 -13.25
N GLY A 53 -6.07 25.65 -14.10
CA GLY A 53 -5.36 26.92 -14.29
C GLY A 53 -4.42 27.28 -13.13
N MET A 54 -4.05 26.29 -12.32
CA MET A 54 -3.17 26.44 -11.15
C MET A 54 -1.75 25.89 -11.39
N GLY A 55 -1.41 25.46 -12.60
CA GLY A 55 -0.09 24.88 -12.93
C GLY A 55 1.10 25.81 -12.64
N ASP A 56 0.88 27.12 -12.61
CA ASP A 56 1.92 28.10 -12.24
C ASP A 56 2.10 28.25 -10.71
N GLN A 57 1.17 27.73 -9.91
CA GLN A 57 1.16 27.85 -8.44
C GLN A 57 1.61 26.57 -7.74
N ILE A 58 1.41 25.42 -8.38
CA ILE A 58 1.87 24.12 -7.92
C ILE A 58 2.84 23.63 -8.99
N ASP A 59 4.13 23.74 -8.72
CA ASP A 59 5.16 23.20 -9.61
C ASP A 59 5.31 21.68 -9.42
N ALA A 60 6.23 21.09 -10.19
CA ALA A 60 6.47 19.65 -10.17
C ALA A 60 6.95 19.17 -8.79
N ASP A 61 7.78 19.96 -8.11
CA ASP A 61 8.35 19.61 -6.80
C ASP A 61 7.25 19.62 -5.73
N ALA A 62 6.35 20.62 -5.75
CA ALA A 62 5.18 20.65 -4.88
C ALA A 62 4.20 19.49 -5.16
N ALA A 63 4.03 19.09 -6.43
CA ALA A 63 3.20 17.96 -6.80
C ALA A 63 3.79 16.61 -6.34
N GLU A 64 5.11 16.44 -6.44
CA GLU A 64 5.82 15.27 -5.92
C GLU A 64 5.74 15.19 -4.38
N CYS A 65 5.97 16.31 -3.69
CA CYS A 65 5.82 16.40 -2.23
C CYS A 65 4.41 16.01 -1.77
N LEU A 66 3.36 16.53 -2.40
CA LEU A 66 1.98 16.16 -2.06
C LEU A 66 1.69 14.69 -2.37
N ALA A 67 2.26 14.15 -3.45
CA ALA A 67 2.07 12.76 -3.83
C ALA A 67 2.68 11.79 -2.81
N GLU A 68 3.83 12.11 -2.21
CA GLU A 68 4.43 11.33 -1.11
C GLU A 68 3.44 11.19 0.05
N TYR A 69 2.90 12.32 0.56
CA TYR A 69 1.92 12.30 1.65
C TYR A 69 0.65 11.52 1.31
N LEU A 70 0.17 11.60 0.07
CA LEU A 70 -1.03 10.87 -0.37
C LEU A 70 -0.77 9.37 -0.50
N VAL A 71 0.36 8.97 -1.07
CA VAL A 71 0.74 7.55 -1.23
C VAL A 71 1.12 6.90 0.09
N ASP A 72 1.60 7.64 1.09
CA ASP A 72 1.87 7.11 2.43
C ASP A 72 0.63 7.04 3.34
N SER A 73 -0.48 7.67 2.94
CA SER A 73 -1.69 7.76 3.76
C SER A 73 -2.58 6.50 3.76
N ASP A 74 -3.63 6.52 4.57
CA ASP A 74 -4.67 5.47 4.57
C ASP A 74 -5.65 5.57 3.39
N LEU A 75 -5.41 6.43 2.39
CA LEU A 75 -6.23 6.50 1.19
C LEU A 75 -6.30 5.15 0.47
N SER A 76 -7.49 4.84 -0.05
CA SER A 76 -7.67 3.62 -0.82
C SER A 76 -6.92 3.67 -2.15
N ASN A 77 -6.45 2.51 -2.62
CA ASN A 77 -5.77 2.42 -3.92
C ASN A 77 -6.65 2.90 -5.08
N GLU A 78 -7.98 2.79 -4.94
CA GLU A 78 -8.95 3.28 -5.92
C GLU A 78 -8.93 4.82 -6.00
N THR A 79 -8.95 5.50 -4.85
CA THR A 79 -8.81 6.96 -4.79
C THR A 79 -7.45 7.42 -5.34
N LEU A 80 -6.36 6.76 -4.96
CA LEU A 80 -5.04 7.08 -5.50
C LEU A 80 -4.97 6.85 -7.02
N THR A 81 -5.69 5.86 -7.54
CA THR A 81 -5.78 5.63 -8.99
C THR A 81 -6.52 6.78 -9.68
N PHE A 82 -7.61 7.29 -9.09
CA PHE A 82 -8.30 8.47 -9.62
C PHE A 82 -7.37 9.69 -9.64
N LEU A 83 -6.63 9.92 -8.55
CA LEU A 83 -5.66 11.02 -8.46
C LEU A 83 -4.55 10.88 -9.51
N ALA A 84 -3.98 9.69 -9.68
CA ALA A 84 -2.97 9.40 -10.70
C ALA A 84 -3.47 9.58 -12.14
N ASN A 85 -4.77 9.43 -12.37
CA ASN A 85 -5.40 9.69 -13.66
C ASN A 85 -5.83 11.15 -13.84
N GLY A 86 -5.55 12.04 -12.88
CA GLY A 86 -5.99 13.44 -12.89
C GLY A 86 -7.51 13.61 -12.74
N GLU A 87 -8.20 12.61 -12.18
CA GLU A 87 -9.65 12.64 -12.00
C GLU A 87 -10.02 13.31 -10.67
N ASP A 88 -10.92 14.30 -10.70
CA ASP A 88 -11.57 14.86 -9.50
C ASP A 88 -12.63 13.89 -8.95
N LYS A 89 -12.16 12.76 -8.42
CA LYS A 89 -13.00 11.72 -7.82
C LYS A 89 -12.29 11.06 -6.65
N GLN A 90 -13.09 10.64 -5.68
CA GLN A 90 -12.66 9.78 -4.58
C GLN A 90 -13.66 8.65 -4.42
N LYS A 91 -13.20 7.50 -3.93
CA LYS A 91 -14.03 6.31 -3.75
C LYS A 91 -15.27 6.58 -2.89
N ASN A 92 -15.13 7.40 -1.86
CA ASN A 92 -16.18 7.70 -0.88
C ASN A 92 -15.86 9.00 -0.12
N GLU A 93 -16.79 9.45 0.74
CA GLU A 93 -16.64 10.69 1.53
C GLU A 93 -15.49 10.67 2.54
N ALA A 94 -15.13 9.50 3.11
CA ALA A 94 -14.00 9.40 4.03
C ALA A 94 -12.68 9.60 3.30
N ASP A 95 -12.49 8.95 2.14
CA ASP A 95 -11.34 9.17 1.27
C ASP A 95 -11.26 10.62 0.79
N LYS A 96 -12.41 11.24 0.47
CA LYS A 96 -12.47 12.66 0.09
C LYS A 96 -12.04 13.60 1.22
N ALA A 97 -12.57 13.37 2.42
CA ALA A 97 -12.20 14.14 3.60
C ALA A 97 -10.71 13.99 3.93
N LEU A 98 -10.18 12.77 3.87
CA LEU A 98 -8.77 12.48 4.11
C LEU A 98 -7.87 13.12 3.04
N THR A 99 -8.23 13.03 1.75
CA THR A 99 -7.50 13.69 0.66
C THR A 99 -7.42 15.20 0.89
N THR A 100 -8.55 15.81 1.23
CA THR A 100 -8.64 17.25 1.50
C THR A 100 -7.80 17.64 2.71
N GLN A 101 -7.83 16.83 3.77
CA GLN A 101 -7.04 17.04 4.98
C GLN A 101 -5.54 16.96 4.67
N ILE A 102 -5.09 15.90 4.00
CA ILE A 102 -3.67 15.71 3.64
C ILE A 102 -3.17 16.90 2.82
N ILE A 103 -3.91 17.33 1.81
CA ILE A 103 -3.51 18.49 1.00
C ILE A 103 -3.49 19.74 1.88
N SER A 104 -4.52 19.99 2.69
CA SER A 104 -4.57 21.21 3.54
C SER A 104 -3.45 21.28 4.57
N ASP A 105 -3.09 20.13 5.16
CA ASP A 105 -2.08 20.04 6.21
C ASP A 105 -0.65 20.20 5.65
N ASN A 106 -0.41 19.79 4.39
CA ASN A 106 0.94 19.72 3.82
C ASN A 106 1.20 20.70 2.66
N VAL A 107 0.17 21.28 2.03
CA VAL A 107 0.36 22.15 0.84
C VAL A 107 1.25 23.35 1.12
N GLN A 108 1.20 23.94 2.31
CA GLN A 108 2.06 25.09 2.64
C GLN A 108 3.53 24.72 2.75
N GLU A 109 3.84 23.49 3.18
CA GLU A 109 5.20 22.96 3.22
C GLU A 109 5.67 22.66 1.79
N CYS A 110 4.84 21.96 1.01
CA CYS A 110 5.20 21.54 -0.34
C CYS A 110 5.40 22.69 -1.35
N ILE A 111 4.75 23.84 -1.17
CA ILE A 111 4.93 25.01 -2.05
C ILE A 111 6.02 25.98 -1.56
N ALA A 112 6.61 25.72 -0.40
CA ALA A 112 7.60 26.60 0.22
C ALA A 112 9.04 26.12 0.03
N ASP A 113 9.23 24.90 -0.48
CA ASP A 113 10.51 24.37 -0.97
C ASP A 113 10.81 24.87 -2.40
#